data_AF-A0A7S3UHQ2-F1
#
_entry.id   AF-A0A7S3UHQ2-F1
#
_cell.length_a   1.000
_cell.length_b   1.000
_cell.length_c   1.000
_cell.angle_alpha   90.00
_cell.angle_beta   90.00
_cell.angle_gamma   90.00
#
_symmetry.space_group_name_H-M   'P 1'
#
loop_
_entity.id
_entity.type
_entity.pdbx_description
1 polymer ?
#
loop_
_entity_poly.entity_id
_entity_poly.type
_entity_poly.pdbx_seq_one_letter_code
_entity_poly.pdbx_strand_id
1 'polypeptide(L)'
;HKKAFSLLDRQGSGVVDGFMFLAGLCVVCSGPLKERMDLLYGIFDVNRDGALTWDALVLLVKSVERGLTSMTQFEPIARIDDLAVAMGKRAFHSARRRQRDEALTEGEWF
;
A
#
# COMPACT_ATOMS: atom_id res chain seq x y z
N HIS A 1 4.55 19.86 17.18
CA HIS A 1 4.21 18.74 16.29
C HIS A 1 3.06 19.00 15.27
N LYS A 2 2.54 20.23 15.09
CA LYS A 2 1.40 20.49 14.16
C LYS A 2 1.76 20.57 12.66
N LYS A 3 3.01 20.88 12.31
CA LYS A 3 3.45 21.09 10.92
C LYS A 3 3.46 19.80 10.07
N ALA A 4 3.90 18.68 10.65
CA ALA A 4 3.91 17.40 9.93
C ALA A 4 2.49 16.92 9.64
N PHE A 5 1.58 17.04 10.61
CA PHE A 5 0.17 16.70 10.43
C PHE A 5 -0.48 17.55 9.33
N SER A 6 -0.26 18.88 9.32
CA SER A 6 -0.83 19.75 8.28
C SER A 6 -0.27 19.50 6.87
N LEU A 7 0.93 18.93 6.75
CA LEU A 7 1.49 18.53 5.46
C LEU A 7 0.86 17.23 4.94
N LEU A 8 0.43 16.36 5.86
CA LEU A 8 -0.16 15.06 5.55
C LEU A 8 -1.68 15.15 5.33
N ASP A 9 -2.38 16.00 6.09
CA ASP A 9 -3.81 16.30 5.94
C ASP A 9 -4.05 17.33 4.81
N ARG A 10 -3.63 16.99 3.58
CA ARG A 10 -3.77 17.86 2.40
C ARG A 10 -5.22 18.25 2.09
N GLN A 11 -6.18 17.42 2.49
CA GLN A 11 -7.60 17.68 2.28
C GLN A 11 -8.24 18.51 3.40
N GLY A 12 -7.49 18.85 4.46
CA GLY A 12 -8.00 19.62 5.60
C GLY A 12 -9.13 18.91 6.36
N SER A 13 -9.13 17.57 6.30
CA SER A 13 -10.16 16.71 6.89
C SER A 13 -10.04 16.58 8.41
N GLY A 14 -8.91 17.02 8.98
CA GLY A 14 -8.57 16.84 10.39
C GLY A 14 -8.16 15.41 10.74
N VAL A 15 -8.04 14.51 9.76
CA VAL A 15 -7.70 13.10 9.95
C VAL A 15 -6.65 12.69 8.91
N VAL A 16 -5.64 11.93 9.34
CA VAL A 16 -4.66 11.32 8.44
C VAL A 16 -4.94 9.82 8.40
N ASP A 17 -5.08 9.27 7.20
CA ASP A 17 -5.19 7.83 7.00
C ASP A 17 -3.87 7.16 7.41
N GLY A 18 -3.92 6.40 8.51
CA GLY A 18 -2.76 5.72 9.08
C GLY A 18 -2.13 4.71 8.14
N PHE A 19 -2.91 4.04 7.28
CA PHE A 19 -2.38 3.11 6.28
C PHE A 19 -1.57 3.84 5.23
N MET A 20 -2.08 4.96 4.73
CA MET A 20 -1.38 5.82 3.78
C MET A 20 -0.12 6.43 4.39
N PHE A 21 -0.18 6.88 5.64
CA PHE A 21 0.98 7.43 6.33
C PHE A 21 2.08 6.38 6.53
N LEU A 22 1.76 5.21 7.09
CA LEU A 22 2.73 4.15 7.31
C LEU A 22 3.28 3.59 6.00
N ALA A 23 2.43 3.45 4.97
CA ALA A 23 2.85 2.98 3.66
C ALA A 23 3.79 3.95 2.95
N GLY A 24 3.44 5.24 2.94
CA GLY A 24 4.31 6.29 2.42
C GLY A 24 5.65 6.33 3.16
N LEU A 25 5.61 6.25 4.49
CA LEU A 25 6.80 6.22 5.34
C LEU A 25 7.69 5.02 4.98
N CYS A 26 7.13 3.83 4.90
CA CYS A 26 7.87 2.61 4.61
C CYS A 26 8.61 2.68 3.26
N VAL A 27 8.00 3.32 2.26
CA VAL A 27 8.61 3.49 0.93
C VAL A 27 9.75 4.51 0.94
N VAL A 28 9.63 5.62 1.68
CA VAL A 28 10.67 6.65 1.76
C VAL A 28 11.79 6.30 2.74
N CYS A 29 11.56 5.36 3.65
CA CYS A 29 12.59 4.86 4.56
C CYS A 29 13.69 4.10 3.80
N SER A 30 14.94 4.29 4.24
CA SER A 30 16.09 3.54 3.76
C SER A 30 16.09 2.12 4.33
N GLY A 31 16.53 1.14 3.54
CA GLY A 31 16.64 -0.26 3.97
C GLY A 31 16.42 -1.24 2.82
N PRO A 32 16.64 -2.55 3.06
CA PRO A 32 16.35 -3.60 2.08
C PRO A 32 14.90 -3.55 1.59
N LEU A 33 14.67 -3.83 0.31
CA LEU A 33 13.31 -3.88 -0.25
C LEU A 33 12.45 -4.93 0.47
N LYS A 34 13.00 -6.11 0.74
CA LYS A 34 12.27 -7.20 1.39
C LYS A 34 11.71 -6.79 2.75
N GLU A 35 12.54 -6.21 3.63
CA GLU A 35 12.09 -5.78 4.97
C GLU A 35 10.98 -4.74 4.91
N ARG A 36 11.07 -3.80 3.96
CA ARG A 36 10.02 -2.79 3.75
C ARG A 36 8.72 -3.42 3.24
N MET A 37 8.82 -4.44 2.41
CA MET A 37 7.66 -5.17 1.91
C MET A 37 7.04 -6.07 2.97
N ASP A 38 7.83 -6.73 3.83
CA ASP A 38 7.34 -7.50 4.97
C ASP A 38 6.58 -6.58 5.96
N LEU A 39 7.08 -5.35 6.18
CA LEU A 39 6.38 -4.34 6.98
C LEU A 39 5.06 -3.92 6.34
N LEU A 40 5.05 -3.63 5.04
CA LEU A 40 3.81 -3.32 4.31
C LEU A 40 2.82 -4.48 4.37
N TYR A 41 3.29 -5.72 4.24
CA TYR A 41 2.46 -6.91 4.38
C TYR A 41 1.76 -6.93 5.74
N GLY A 42 2.53 -6.81 6.83
CA GLY A 42 1.98 -6.80 8.19
C GLY A 42 1.05 -5.62 8.47
N ILE A 43 1.22 -4.49 7.78
CA ILE A 43 0.29 -3.35 7.88
C ILE A 43 -1.05 -3.69 7.22
N PHE A 44 -1.04 -4.27 6.01
CA PHE A 44 -2.24 -4.47 5.20
C PHE A 44 -2.92 -5.84 5.38
N ASP A 45 -2.27 -6.81 6.02
CA ASP A 45 -2.90 -8.01 6.58
C ASP A 45 -3.69 -7.65 7.86
N VAL A 46 -4.82 -6.96 7.66
CA VAL A 46 -5.66 -6.45 8.75
C VAL A 46 -6.24 -7.57 9.61
N ASN A 47 -6.55 -8.71 8.99
CA ASN A 47 -7.16 -9.86 9.66
C ASN A 47 -6.13 -10.74 10.39
N ARG A 48 -4.83 -10.55 10.11
CA ARG A 48 -3.73 -11.37 10.63
C ARG A 48 -3.90 -12.86 10.34
N ASP A 49 -4.50 -13.16 9.20
CA ASP A 49 -4.66 -14.52 8.71
C ASP A 49 -3.48 -14.95 7.83
N GLY A 50 -2.48 -14.08 7.66
CA GLY A 50 -1.33 -14.33 6.82
C GLY A 50 -1.72 -14.33 5.34
N ALA A 51 -2.74 -13.56 4.97
CA ALA A 51 -3.22 -13.49 3.59
C ALA A 51 -3.68 -12.07 3.18
N LEU A 52 -3.09 -11.52 2.12
CA LEU A 52 -3.49 -10.26 1.50
C LEU A 52 -4.58 -10.48 0.44
N THR A 53 -5.81 -10.08 0.75
CA THR A 53 -6.92 -10.13 -0.21
C THR A 53 -6.73 -9.16 -1.37
N TRP A 54 -7.51 -9.34 -2.43
CA TRP A 54 -7.53 -8.44 -3.58
C TRP A 54 -7.77 -6.98 -3.16
N ASP A 55 -8.78 -6.75 -2.30
CA ASP A 55 -9.13 -5.42 -1.83
C ASP A 55 -8.03 -4.80 -0.97
N ALA A 56 -7.37 -5.60 -0.13
CA ALA A 56 -6.23 -5.16 0.67
C ALA A 56 -5.05 -4.74 -0.23
N LEU A 57 -4.79 -5.46 -1.31
CA LEU A 57 -3.73 -5.11 -2.25
C LEU A 57 -4.04 -3.82 -3.04
N VAL A 58 -5.29 -3.65 -3.49
CA VAL A 58 -5.72 -2.40 -4.14
C VAL A 58 -5.61 -1.22 -3.18
N LEU A 59 -6.01 -1.41 -1.92
CA LEU A 59 -5.86 -0.41 -0.88
C LEU A 59 -4.39 -0.07 -0.62
N LEU A 60 -3.51 -1.07 -0.55
CA LEU A 60 -2.07 -0.90 -0.39
C LEU A 60 -1.49 0.01 -1.47
N VAL A 61 -1.74 -0.28 -2.75
CA VAL A 61 -1.21 0.51 -3.87
C VAL A 61 -1.69 1.97 -3.79
N LYS A 62 -2.98 2.19 -3.51
CA LYS A 62 -3.55 3.53 -3.35
C LYS A 62 -3.01 4.27 -2.13
N SER A 63 -2.75 3.57 -1.04
CA SER A 63 -2.23 4.14 0.20
C SER A 63 -0.76 4.50 0.07
N VAL A 64 0.04 3.68 -0.62
CA VAL A 64 1.44 3.99 -0.98
C VAL A 64 1.51 5.24 -1.86
N GLU A 65 0.72 5.29 -2.94
CA GLU A 65 0.75 6.43 -3.87
C GLU A 65 0.39 7.73 -3.16
N ARG A 66 -0.73 7.76 -2.44
CA ARG A 66 -1.14 8.93 -1.67
C ARG A 66 -0.08 9.30 -0.62
N GLY A 67 0.47 8.30 0.06
CA GLY A 67 1.54 8.40 1.04
C GLY A 67 2.74 9.16 0.49
N LEU A 68 3.23 8.67 -0.65
CA LEU A 68 4.36 9.22 -1.37
C LEU A 68 4.08 10.64 -1.84
N THR A 69 2.94 10.88 -2.50
CA THR A 69 2.53 12.18 -3.02
C THR A 69 2.44 13.24 -1.91
N SER A 70 1.93 12.89 -0.74
CA SER A 70 1.87 13.83 0.39
C SER A 70 3.25 14.11 1.02
N MET A 71 4.12 13.12 1.13
CA MET A 71 5.44 13.29 1.77
C MET A 71 6.48 13.96 0.87
N THR A 72 6.41 13.71 -0.44
CA THR A 72 7.44 14.12 -1.41
C THR A 72 6.99 15.27 -2.31
N GLN A 73 5.70 15.63 -2.28
CA GLN A 73 5.09 16.59 -3.19
C GLN A 73 5.15 16.20 -4.67
N PHE A 74 5.36 14.91 -4.99
CA PHE A 74 5.22 14.43 -6.37
C PHE A 74 3.78 14.57 -6.88
N GLU A 75 3.64 14.64 -8.20
CA GLU A 75 2.33 14.62 -8.84
C GLU A 75 1.67 13.25 -8.68
N PRO A 76 0.35 13.20 -8.45
CA PRO A 76 -0.37 11.94 -8.35
C PRO A 76 -0.21 11.08 -9.59
N ILE A 77 -0.18 9.76 -9.39
CA ILE A 77 -0.13 8.82 -10.52
C ILE A 77 -1.50 8.82 -11.22
N ALA A 78 -1.52 9.26 -12.48
CA ALA A 78 -2.72 9.19 -13.31
C ALA A 78 -3.23 7.74 -13.41
N ARG A 79 -4.55 7.55 -13.21
CA ARG A 79 -5.22 6.23 -13.29
C ARG A 79 -4.67 5.20 -12.30
N ILE A 80 -4.41 5.61 -11.06
CA ILE A 80 -3.93 4.72 -9.98
C ILE A 80 -4.82 3.49 -9.76
N ASP A 81 -6.13 3.58 -10.01
CA ASP A 81 -7.05 2.45 -9.97
C ASP A 81 -6.67 1.35 -10.98
N ASP A 82 -6.36 1.74 -12.22
CA ASP A 82 -5.97 0.80 -13.27
C ASP A 82 -4.60 0.17 -12.97
N LEU A 83 -3.68 0.97 -12.39
CA LEU A 83 -2.39 0.47 -11.95
C LEU A 83 -2.55 -0.55 -10.82
N ALA A 84 -3.37 -0.25 -9.81
CA ALA A 84 -3.65 -1.16 -8.70
C ALA A 84 -4.26 -2.47 -9.19
N VAL A 85 -5.21 -2.41 -10.13
CA VAL A 85 -5.81 -3.60 -10.76
C VAL A 85 -4.77 -4.37 -11.58
N ALA A 86 -3.91 -3.69 -12.35
CA ALA A 86 -2.88 -4.35 -13.16
C ALA A 86 -1.79 -5.00 -12.30
N MET A 87 -1.44 -4.38 -11.17
CA MET A 87 -0.51 -4.94 -10.18
C MET A 87 -1.13 -6.13 -9.48
N GLY A 88 -2.39 -6.05 -9.04
CA GLY A 88 -3.10 -7.17 -8.45
C GLY A 88 -3.20 -8.35 -9.40
N LYS A 89 -3.58 -8.12 -10.66
CA LYS A 89 -3.62 -9.19 -11.68
C LYS A 89 -2.27 -9.87 -11.82
N ARG A 90 -1.17 -9.11 -11.81
CA ARG A 90 0.18 -9.67 -11.91
C ARG A 90 0.58 -10.47 -10.68
N ALA A 91 0.37 -9.93 -9.48
CA ALA A 91 0.71 -10.59 -8.22
C ALA A 91 -0.06 -11.92 -8.04
N PHE A 92 -1.36 -11.92 -8.34
CA PHE A 92 -2.19 -13.12 -8.24
C PHE A 92 -1.93 -14.11 -9.39
N HIS A 93 -1.52 -13.63 -10.57
CA HIS A 93 -1.09 -14.49 -11.68
C HIS A 93 0.26 -15.18 -11.37
N SER A 94 1.24 -14.45 -10.80
CA SER A 94 2.50 -15.05 -10.35
C SER A 94 2.29 -16.05 -9.22
N ALA A 95 1.29 -15.83 -8.36
CA ALA A 95 0.87 -16.78 -7.31
C ALA A 95 0.08 -18.01 -7.83
N ARG A 96 -0.11 -18.16 -9.15
CA ARG A 96 -0.72 -19.34 -9.80
C ARG A 96 -2.13 -19.70 -9.28
N ARG A 97 -3.01 -18.71 -9.09
CA ARG A 97 -4.42 -18.92 -8.66
C ARG A 97 -5.41 -18.93 -9.83
N ARG A 98 -6.43 -19.80 -9.77
CA ARG A 98 -7.48 -19.98 -10.81
C ARG A 98 -8.83 -19.34 -10.48
N GLN A 99 -9.01 -18.73 -9.31
CA GLN A 99 -10.27 -18.08 -8.91
C GLN A 99 -10.01 -16.73 -8.23
N ARG A 100 -10.99 -15.83 -8.36
CA ARG A 100 -10.90 -14.38 -8.11
C ARG A 100 -10.78 -13.98 -6.63
N ASP A 101 -10.84 -14.95 -5.71
CA ASP A 101 -11.12 -14.73 -4.29
C ASP A 101 -10.01 -15.22 -3.32
N GLU A 102 -8.83 -15.64 -3.80
CA GLU A 102 -7.83 -16.27 -2.92
C GLU A 102 -6.61 -15.37 -2.68
N ALA A 103 -6.51 -14.89 -1.45
CA ALA A 103 -5.50 -13.97 -0.92
C ALA A 103 -4.03 -14.43 -1.08
N LEU A 104 -3.11 -13.46 -1.09
CA LEU A 104 -1.66 -13.64 -1.20
C LEU A 104 -1.03 -13.95 0.16
N THR A 105 -0.40 -15.12 0.29
CA THR A 105 0.32 -15.48 1.51
C THR A 105 1.73 -14.88 1.56
N GLU A 106 2.34 -14.80 2.75
CA GLU A 106 3.68 -14.23 2.94
C GLU A 106 4.75 -14.88 2.03
N GLY A 107 4.65 -16.20 1.77
CA GLY A 107 5.56 -16.92 0.88
C GLY A 107 5.39 -16.61 -0.62
N GLU A 108 4.26 -16.00 -1.00
CA GLU A 108 3.96 -15.57 -2.37
C GLU A 108 4.20 -14.06 -2.56
N TRP A 109 4.55 -13.35 -1.48
CA TRP A 109 4.62 -11.89 -1.41
C TRP A 109 5.91 -11.28 -2.00
N PHE A 110 6.94 -12.05 -2.35
CA PHE A 110 8.05 -11.59 -3.19
C PHE A 110 8.85 -12.74 -3.81
#